data_AF-A0A2N5H9T9-F1
#
_entry.id   AF-A0A2N5H9T9-F1
#
_cell.length_a   1.000
_cell.length_b   1.000
_cell.length_c   1.000
_cell.angle_alpha   90.00
_cell.angle_beta   90.00
_cell.angle_gamma   90.00
#
_symmetry.space_group_name_H-M   'P 1'
#
loop_
_entity.id
_entity.type
_entity.pdbx_description
1 polymer ?
#
loop_
_entity_poly.entity_id
_entity_poly.type
_entity_poly.pdbx_seq_one_letter_code
_entity_poly.pdbx_strand_id
1 'polypeptide(L)' 'MKWGTVLGCTALIIVIILFQSSRLKQKQVKEKAALLALSILGWILALLMLFFPDMPGPTQFIDWMYRPLGELLK' A
#
# COMPACT_ATOMS: atom_id res chain seq x y z
N MET A 1 -8.94 9.28 -17.14
CA MET A 1 -9.72 8.03 -16.96
C MET A 1 -9.05 7.19 -15.90
N LYS A 2 -9.72 6.90 -14.76
CA LYS A 2 -9.13 6.23 -13.58
C LYS A 2 -8.36 4.93 -13.93
N TRP A 3 -8.77 4.26 -15.00
CA TRP A 3 -8.13 3.06 -15.57
C TRP A 3 -6.69 3.24 -16.06
N GLY A 4 -6.33 4.40 -16.61
CA GLY A 4 -4.95 4.67 -17.05
C GLY A 4 -3.97 4.72 -15.88
N THR A 5 -4.42 5.27 -14.74
CA THR A 5 -3.63 5.33 -13.50
C THR A 5 -3.46 3.95 -12.88
N VAL A 6 -4.50 3.10 -12.89
CA VAL A 6 -4.42 1.70 -12.44
C VAL A 6 -3.39 0.92 -13.25
N LEU A 7 -3.44 1.03 -14.59
CA LEU A 7 -2.50 0.36 -15.48
C LEU A 7 -1.06 0.85 -15.25
N GLY A 8 -0.86 2.16 -15.05
CA GLY A 8 0.45 2.74 -14.72
C GLY A 8 1.02 2.22 -13.39
N CYS A 9 0.21 2.20 -12.32
CA CYS A 9 0.63 1.67 -11.03
C CYS A 9 0.97 0.17 -11.10
N THR A 10 0.14 -0.61 -11.79
CA THR A 10 0.37 -2.05 -11.96
C THR A 10 1.66 -2.32 -12.75
N ALA A 11 1.89 -1.57 -13.83
CA ALA A 11 3.11 -1.67 -14.62
C ALA A 11 4.36 -1.31 -13.80
N LEU A 12 4.32 -0.24 -13.01
CA LEU A 12 5.43 0.14 -12.11
C LEU A 12 5.76 -0.96 -11.11
N ILE A 13 4.75 -1.60 -10.52
CA ILE A 13 4.95 -2.65 -9.53
C ILE A 13 5.51 -3.91 -10.16
N ILE A 14 5.05 -4.28 -11.37
CA ILE A 14 5.65 -5.38 -12.13
C ILE A 14 7.12 -5.09 -12.43
N VAL A 15 7.46 -3.86 -12.83
CA VAL A 15 8.85 -3.45 -13.08
C VAL A 15 9.69 -3.53 -11.80
N ILE A 16 9.18 -3.05 -10.66
CA ILE A 16 9.87 -3.12 -9.36
C ILE A 16 10.14 -4.59 -8.98
N ILE A 17 9.14 -5.46 -9.09
CA ILE A 17 9.26 -6.89 -8.77
C ILE A 17 10.28 -7.58 -9.68
N LEU A 18 10.23 -7.33 -11.00
CA LEU A 18 11.18 -7.89 -11.96
C LEU A 18 12.61 -7.41 -11.70
N PHE A 19 12.79 -6.11 -11.45
CA PHE A 19 14.10 -5.51 -11.20
C PHE A 19 14.72 -6.04 -9.90
N GLN A 20 13.94 -6.12 -8.83
CA GLN A 20 14.40 -6.70 -7.56
C GLN A 20 14.66 -8.21 -7.65
N SER A 21 13.78 -8.98 -8.30
CA SER A 21 13.97 -10.42 -8.45
C SER A 21 15.19 -10.76 -9.31
N SER A 22 15.51 -9.91 -10.30
CA SER A 22 16.72 -10.01 -11.12
C SER A 22 17.99 -9.62 -10.34
N ARG A 23 17.90 -8.63 -9.44
CA ARG A 23 19.01 -8.20 -8.58
C ARG A 23 19.28 -9.12 -7.39
N LEU A 24 18.28 -9.83 -6.88
CA LEU A 24 18.45 -10.78 -5.77
C LEU A 24 19.02 -12.10 -6.27
N LYS A 25 20.23 -12.44 -5.79
CA LYS A 25 20.84 -13.76 -6.03
C LYS A 25 19.88 -14.86 -5.58
N GLN A 26 19.76 -15.89 -6.42
CA GLN A 26 18.78 -16.99 -6.41
C GLN A 26 18.59 -17.75 -5.08
N LYS A 27 19.40 -17.48 -4.05
CA LYS A 27 19.45 -18.20 -2.76
C LYS A 27 18.75 -17.49 -1.58
N GLN A 28 18.28 -16.24 -1.74
CA GLN A 28 17.64 -15.47 -0.65
C GLN A 28 16.11 -15.40 -0.78
N VAL A 29 15.45 -16.54 -0.56
CA VAL A 29 13.98 -16.68 -0.57
C VAL A 29 13.27 -15.79 0.47
N LYS A 30 13.89 -15.52 1.62
CA LYS A 30 13.32 -14.65 2.67
C LYS A 30 13.24 -13.19 2.24
N GLU A 31 14.26 -12.70 1.53
CA GLU A 31 14.26 -11.32 1.02
C GLU A 31 13.27 -11.18 -0.14
N LYS A 32 13.14 -12.19 -1.02
CA LYS A 32 12.09 -12.20 -2.05
C LYS A 32 10.69 -12.13 -1.43
N ALA A 33 10.44 -12.85 -0.34
CA ALA A 33 9.14 -12.82 0.35
C ALA A 33 8.84 -11.44 0.97
N ALA A 34 9.82 -10.81 1.64
CA ALA A 34 9.66 -9.49 2.21
C ALA A 34 9.37 -8.43 1.14
N LEU A 35 10.07 -8.50 0.01
CA LEU A 35 9.89 -7.59 -1.12
C LEU A 35 8.53 -7.73 -1.79
N LEU A 36 8.07 -8.97 -1.94
CA LEU A 36 6.76 -9.26 -2.52
C LEU A 36 5.64 -8.78 -1.57
N ALA A 37 5.80 -8.99 -0.25
CA ALA A 37 4.87 -8.47 0.75
C ALA A 37 4.82 -6.94 0.78
N LEU A 38 5.96 -6.25 0.76
CA LEU A 38 6.05 -4.79 0.69
C LEU A 38 5.45 -4.23 -0.60
N SER A 39 5.71 -4.88 -1.74
CA SER A 39 5.15 -4.48 -3.04
C SER A 39 3.63 -4.65 -3.08
N ILE A 40 3.10 -5.76 -2.54
CA ILE A 40 1.65 -5.97 -2.42
C ILE A 40 1.02 -4.94 -1.49
N LEU A 41 1.63 -4.67 -0.33
CA LEU A 41 1.17 -3.64 0.62
C LEU A 41 1.11 -2.26 -0.05
N GLY A 42 2.16 -1.87 -0.76
CA GLY A 42 2.19 -0.62 -1.53
C GLY A 42 1.13 -0.58 -2.63
N TRP A 43 0.86 -1.72 -3.29
CA TRP A 43 -0.18 -1.79 -4.32
C TRP A 43 -1.57 -1.64 -3.76
N ILE A 44 -1.86 -2.32 -2.65
CA ILE A 44 -3.13 -2.20 -1.93
C ILE A 44 -3.31 -0.75 -1.50
N LEU A 45 -2.27 -0.10 -0.97
CA LEU A 45 -2.32 1.31 -0.57
C LEU A 45 -2.63 2.23 -1.76
N ALA A 46 -1.99 2.01 -2.90
CA ALA A 46 -2.22 2.78 -4.12
C ALA A 46 -3.64 2.57 -4.69
N LEU A 47 -4.14 1.34 -4.70
CA LEU A 47 -5.52 1.02 -5.08
C LEU A 47 -6.52 1.70 -4.15
N LEU A 48 -6.26 1.62 -2.84
CA LEU A 48 -7.11 2.20 -1.83
C LEU A 48 -7.22 3.72 -2.00
N MET A 49 -6.10 4.40 -2.27
CA MET A 49 -6.04 5.83 -2.52
C MET A 49 -6.71 6.24 -3.85
N LEU A 50 -6.68 5.37 -4.87
CA LEU A 50 -7.32 5.64 -6.16
C LEU A 50 -8.85 5.46 -6.12
N PHE A 51 -9.33 4.44 -5.40
CA PHE A 51 -10.76 4.15 -5.27
C PHE A 51 -11.43 5.00 -4.20
N PHE A 52 -10.72 5.35 -3.14
CA PHE A 52 -11.17 6.26 -2.09
C PHE A 52 -10.22 7.46 -1.99
N PRO A 53 -10.34 8.45 -2.90
CA PRO A 53 -9.55 9.67 -2.83
C PRO A 53 -9.88 10.51 -1.58
N ASP A 54 -11.09 10.39 -1.04
CA ASP A 54 -11.55 11.07 0.18
C ASP A 54 -11.39 10.20 1.44
N MET A 55 -10.50 9.21 1.40
CA MET A 55 -10.26 8.35 2.56
C MET A 55 -9.77 9.22 3.72
N PRO A 56 -10.39 9.10 4.92
CA PRO A 56 -10.02 9.95 6.05
C PRO A 56 -8.53 9.76 6.31
N GLY A 57 -7.80 10.88 6.34
CA GLY A 57 -6.36 10.84 6.54
C GLY A 57 -6.01 10.08 7.84
N PRO A 58 -4.77 9.61 8.01
CA PRO A 58 -4.36 8.89 9.22
C PRO A 58 -4.70 9.66 10.50
N THR A 59 -4.64 10.99 10.45
CA THR A 59 -5.09 11.88 11.53
C THR A 59 -6.58 11.77 11.82
N GLN A 60 -7.44 11.75 10.79
CA GLN A 60 -8.90 11.61 10.94
C GLN A 60 -9.30 10.20 11.37
N PHE A 61 -8.52 9.19 10.99
CA PHE A 61 -8.73 7.81 11.44
C PHE A 61 -8.45 7.66 12.93
N ILE A 62 -7.35 8.26 13.41
CA ILE A 62 -7.06 8.35 14.85
C ILE A 62 -8.18 9.11 15.57
N ASP A 63 -8.62 10.24 15.02
CA ASP A 63 -9.68 11.05 15.62
C ASP A 63 -11.00 10.26 15.75
N TRP A 64 -11.38 9.48 14.72
CA TRP A 64 -12.56 8.60 14.76
C TRP A 64 -12.43 7.47 15.81
N MET A 65 -11.24 6.87 15.93
CA MET A 65 -10.97 5.80 16.89
C MET A 65 -10.98 6.30 18.34
N TYR A 66 -10.50 7.53 18.59
CA TYR A 66 -10.43 8.12 19.93
C TYR A 66 -11.67 8.94 20.32
N ARG A 67 -12.54 9.29 19.37
CA ARG A 67 -13.83 9.96 19.64
C ARG A 67 -14.68 9.31 20.75
N PRO A 68 -14.91 7.98 20.75
CA PRO A 68 -15.69 7.33 21.82
C PRO A 68 -14.99 7.38 23.19
N LEU A 69 -13.65 7.40 23.22
CA LEU A 69 -12.88 7.53 24.47
C LEU A 69 -12.97 8.95 25.04
N GLY A 70 -13.02 9.97 24.18
CA GLY A 70 -13.24 11.36 24.58
C GLY A 70 -14.65 11.61 25.14
N GLU A 71 -15.66 10.89 24.64
CA GLU A 71 -17.02 10.95 25.20
C GLU A 71 -17.17 10.22 26.54
N LEU A 72 -16.39 9.15 26.77
CA LEU A 72 -16.37 8.41 28.04
C LEU A 72 -15.63 9.12 29.18
N LEU A 73 -14.72 10.05 28.86
CA LEU A 73 -13.95 10.83 29.82
C LEU A 73 -14.59 12.18 30.19
N LYS A 74 -15.80 12.45 29.70
CA LYS A 74 -16.60 13.65 29.98
C LYS A 74 -17.74 13.32 30.93
#